data_AF-A0A355FVU6-F1
#
_entry.id   AF-A0A355FVU6-F1
#
_cell.length_a   1.000
_cell.length_b   1.000
_cell.length_c   1.000
_cell.angle_alpha   90.00
_cell.angle_beta   90.00
_cell.angle_gamma   90.00
#
_symmetry.space_group_name_H-M   'P 1'
#
loop_
_entity.id
_entity.type
_entity.pdbx_description
1 polymer ?
#
loop_
_entity_poly.entity_id
_entity_poly.type
_entity_poly.pdbx_seq_one_letter_code
_entity_poly.pdbx_strand_id
1 'polypeptide(L)'
;MIRVIIRTGVLLIFCGIQFFSYAKEGMWIPTLLQAVEGDMQAMGMHLSAEDIYSINEGSLKDAIVDFNGGCTAEMVSAEGLLLTNHHCGYGQIAFHSTVESDYLTDGFWAMTRADELPNSNLVATFIDRIVDVSEAIANADDPAITKAELVAAATDGNGLEGKVIAFDFGNSHYLITTKTYRDVRLVGAPPSAVGKFGGDTDNWVWPRHTGDFSMFRIYADAENEPADYSADNVPYRPKHHLPVDIGGVKEGDFTMVFGFPGRTEQYLTSDAVKYVVETLNPARIDMRDASLAVVNSARAQSAALRIAYADKQSSIANAWKKWIGQNSGLTELDAIGKKLELEAAFMERAAENGDVNAMQLIAQMQDANAERQPYMLARSLFIEWLFYGPDVLNYAWSFAALIENWESLAAAGELDGTIEALKSSTSDHFRQYDAVVDEALMAALVDPYLNHVGAEFVPEAMKDATGDPEIWAEKLYEKSIF
;
A
#
# COMPACT_ATOMS: atom_id res chain seq x y z
N MET A 1 -19.97 73.34 -34.72
CA MET A 1 -20.66 72.06 -34.45
C MET A 1 -19.67 70.94 -34.77
N ILE A 2 -18.67 70.59 -33.95
CA ILE A 2 -18.60 69.97 -32.60
C ILE A 2 -19.19 68.55 -32.51
N ARG A 3 -18.29 67.61 -32.15
CA ARG A 3 -18.40 66.18 -31.71
C ARG A 3 -18.67 65.16 -32.83
N VAL A 4 -17.80 64.22 -33.22
CA VAL A 4 -16.67 63.45 -32.61
C VAL A 4 -17.05 62.65 -31.34
N ILE A 5 -16.65 61.37 -31.39
CA ILE A 5 -16.35 60.39 -30.34
C ILE A 5 -17.48 59.37 -29.98
N ILE A 6 -17.07 58.10 -29.95
CA ILE A 6 -17.60 56.92 -29.25
C ILE A 6 -18.59 56.03 -30.02
N ARG A 7 -18.06 55.18 -30.91
CA ARG A 7 -18.57 53.81 -31.14
C ARG A 7 -17.38 52.84 -31.28
N THR A 8 -16.52 52.88 -30.28
CA THR A 8 -15.49 51.85 -30.03
C THR A 8 -15.47 51.70 -28.51
N GLY A 9 -16.07 50.64 -27.97
CA GLY A 9 -16.07 50.41 -26.53
C GLY A 9 -17.32 49.74 -25.97
N VAL A 10 -17.56 48.48 -26.34
CA VAL A 10 -18.01 47.41 -25.43
C VAL A 10 -17.44 46.09 -25.99
N LEU A 11 -16.11 46.00 -26.00
CA LEU A 11 -15.40 44.73 -26.18
C LEU A 11 -14.20 44.81 -25.25
N LEU A 12 -14.49 44.81 -23.95
CA LEU A 12 -13.50 44.85 -22.90
C LEU A 12 -14.04 43.99 -21.74
N ILE A 13 -13.24 42.97 -21.45
CA ILE A 13 -13.16 42.25 -20.17
C ILE A 13 -14.28 41.21 -19.95
N PHE A 14 -14.28 40.18 -20.79
CA PHE A 14 -14.35 38.81 -20.26
C PHE A 14 -12.93 38.24 -20.35
N CYS A 15 -11.99 38.92 -19.67
CA CYS A 15 -10.75 38.28 -19.28
C CYS A 15 -11.19 37.27 -18.25
N GLY A 16 -11.32 36.01 -18.67
CA GLY A 16 -11.67 34.92 -17.78
C GLY A 16 -10.76 35.02 -16.56
N ILE A 17 -11.37 35.26 -15.40
CA ILE A 17 -10.74 34.91 -14.15
C ILE A 17 -10.59 33.39 -14.27
N GLN A 18 -9.43 32.97 -14.78
CA GLN A 18 -8.99 31.61 -14.57
C GLN A 18 -8.79 31.53 -13.06
N PHE A 19 -9.80 31.01 -12.38
CA PHE A 19 -9.59 30.48 -11.05
C PHE A 19 -8.57 29.38 -11.25
N PHE A 20 -7.30 29.71 -10.98
CA PHE A 20 -6.31 28.69 -10.74
C PHE A 20 -6.82 27.92 -9.53
N SER A 21 -7.49 26.79 -9.77
CA SER A 21 -7.73 25.82 -8.72
C SER A 21 -6.38 25.23 -8.38
N TYR A 22 -5.74 25.79 -7.37
CA TYR A 22 -4.63 25.13 -6.70
C TYR A 22 -5.23 24.13 -5.73
N ALA A 23 -5.04 22.85 -5.99
CA ALA A 23 -5.18 21.88 -4.91
C ALA A 23 -4.12 22.22 -3.86
N LYS A 24 -4.52 22.42 -2.60
CA LYS A 24 -3.54 22.43 -1.51
C LYS A 24 -3.03 21.00 -1.35
N GLU A 25 -1.76 20.79 -1.68
CA GLU A 25 -1.08 19.51 -1.50
C GLU A 25 -0.91 19.19 -0.01
N GLY A 26 -1.10 17.93 0.38
CA GLY A 26 -0.84 17.47 1.75
C GLY A 26 -1.72 16.28 2.16
N MET A 27 -1.12 15.33 2.86
CA MET A 27 -1.83 14.24 3.55
C MET A 27 -1.93 14.62 5.02
N TRP A 28 -3.12 15.02 5.46
CA TRP A 28 -3.33 15.59 6.79
C TRP A 28 -3.74 14.54 7.81
N ILE A 29 -3.17 14.58 9.01
CA ILE A 29 -3.64 13.75 10.12
C ILE A 29 -5.03 14.26 10.53
N PRO A 30 -6.06 13.40 10.63
CA PRO A 30 -7.43 13.83 10.90
C PRO A 30 -7.61 14.67 12.17
N THR A 31 -6.81 14.39 13.22
CA THR A 31 -6.83 15.16 14.48
C THR A 31 -6.34 16.61 14.33
N LEU A 32 -5.70 16.96 13.22
CA LEU A 32 -5.16 18.28 12.95
C LEU A 32 -6.04 19.10 11.98
N LEU A 33 -7.18 18.56 11.55
CA LEU A 33 -8.03 19.19 10.53
C LEU A 33 -8.60 20.54 10.95
N GLN A 34 -8.74 20.81 12.25
CA GLN A 34 -9.18 22.12 12.74
C GLN A 34 -8.27 23.26 12.25
N ALA A 35 -6.99 22.99 12.00
CA ALA A 35 -6.04 23.99 11.47
C ALA A 35 -6.32 24.37 10.00
N VAL A 36 -6.99 23.50 9.24
CA VAL A 36 -7.26 23.68 7.80
C VAL A 36 -8.76 23.73 7.46
N GLU A 37 -9.64 23.58 8.44
CA GLU A 37 -11.10 23.56 8.26
C GLU A 37 -11.60 24.79 7.49
N GLY A 38 -11.15 25.99 7.87
CA GLY A 38 -11.57 27.23 7.20
C GLY A 38 -11.16 27.28 5.74
N ASP A 39 -10.00 26.71 5.38
CA ASP A 39 -9.56 26.60 4.00
C ASP A 39 -10.43 25.59 3.23
N MET A 40 -10.74 24.44 3.82
CA MET A 40 -11.60 23.42 3.22
C MET A 40 -13.02 23.95 3.00
N GLN A 41 -13.57 24.70 3.95
CA GLN A 41 -14.88 25.35 3.83
C GLN A 41 -14.87 26.43 2.75
N ALA A 42 -13.80 27.22 2.63
CA ALA A 42 -13.65 28.17 1.54
C ALA A 42 -13.56 27.50 0.15
N MET A 43 -13.10 26.24 0.09
CA MET A 43 -13.10 25.40 -1.12
C MET A 43 -14.45 24.72 -1.40
N GLY A 44 -15.45 24.85 -0.53
CA GLY A 44 -16.80 24.29 -0.72
C GLY A 44 -17.16 23.12 0.19
N MET A 45 -16.32 22.76 1.18
CA MET A 45 -16.70 21.81 2.21
C MET A 45 -17.80 22.39 3.12
N HIS A 46 -18.82 21.58 3.42
CA HIS A 46 -19.88 21.97 4.36
C HIS A 46 -19.79 21.27 5.72
N LEU A 47 -18.86 20.32 5.86
CA LEU A 47 -18.57 19.63 7.11
C LEU A 47 -17.66 20.47 8.02
N SER A 48 -17.70 20.17 9.31
CA SER A 48 -16.71 20.61 10.30
C SER A 48 -15.58 19.58 10.43
N ALA A 49 -14.49 19.94 11.11
CA ALA A 49 -13.43 18.97 11.44
C ALA A 49 -13.97 17.83 12.33
N GLU A 50 -14.93 18.10 13.22
CA GLU A 50 -15.52 17.11 14.12
C GLU A 50 -16.39 16.07 13.39
N ASP A 51 -17.07 16.49 12.31
CA ASP A 51 -17.79 15.55 11.44
C ASP A 51 -16.85 14.53 10.78
N ILE A 52 -15.61 14.94 10.49
CA ILE A 52 -14.60 14.10 9.84
C ILE A 52 -13.93 13.17 10.87
N TYR A 53 -13.51 13.72 12.01
CA TYR A 53 -12.89 12.96 13.09
C TYR A 53 -13.37 13.49 14.45
N SER A 54 -14.08 12.63 15.19
CA SER A 54 -14.43 12.83 16.60
C SER A 54 -14.05 11.60 17.42
N ILE A 55 -13.68 11.83 18.68
CA ILE A 55 -13.47 10.77 19.68
C ILE A 55 -14.70 10.53 20.56
N ASN A 56 -15.63 11.50 20.60
CA ASN A 56 -16.77 11.50 21.51
C ASN A 56 -18.06 10.99 20.83
N GLU A 57 -18.20 11.27 19.53
CA GLU A 57 -19.38 10.93 18.73
C GLU A 57 -18.96 10.19 17.45
N GLY A 58 -19.93 9.58 16.76
CA GLY A 58 -19.66 8.92 15.48
C GLY A 58 -19.27 9.96 14.42
N SER A 59 -18.21 9.68 13.67
CA SER A 59 -17.69 10.57 12.61
C SER A 59 -17.36 9.80 11.33
N LEU A 60 -16.96 10.49 10.26
CA LEU A 60 -16.58 9.83 9.01
C LEU A 60 -15.48 8.77 9.22
N LYS A 61 -14.57 8.97 10.17
CA LYS A 61 -13.52 7.98 10.49
C LYS A 61 -14.08 6.57 10.73
N ASP A 62 -15.28 6.46 11.31
CA ASP A 62 -15.88 5.17 11.67
C ASP A 62 -16.48 4.44 10.47
N ALA A 63 -16.50 5.09 9.30
CA ALA A 63 -16.85 4.50 8.02
C ALA A 63 -15.63 4.24 7.11
N ILE A 64 -14.43 4.72 7.47
CA ILE A 64 -13.21 4.52 6.68
C ILE A 64 -12.41 3.36 7.26
N VAL A 65 -12.07 2.40 6.41
CA VAL A 65 -11.56 1.08 6.80
C VAL A 65 -10.19 0.87 6.16
N ASP A 66 -9.21 0.47 6.97
CA ASP A 66 -7.97 -0.09 6.45
C ASP A 66 -8.27 -1.52 6.00
N PHE A 67 -8.18 -1.72 4.68
CA PHE A 67 -8.50 -2.99 4.04
C PHE A 67 -7.20 -3.77 3.82
N ASN A 68 -7.02 -4.81 4.64
CA ASN A 68 -5.88 -5.72 4.61
C ASN A 68 -4.49 -5.07 4.76
N GLY A 69 -4.39 -3.88 5.36
CA GLY A 69 -3.13 -3.20 5.62
C GLY A 69 -2.49 -2.51 4.40
N GLY A 70 -3.14 -2.55 3.24
CA GLY A 70 -2.58 -2.06 1.98
C GLY A 70 -3.53 -1.24 1.11
N CYS A 71 -4.82 -1.23 1.45
CA CYS A 71 -5.86 -0.51 0.72
C CYS A 71 -6.77 0.24 1.69
N THR A 72 -7.61 1.11 1.12
CA THR A 72 -8.72 1.74 1.85
C THR A 72 -10.03 1.13 1.36
N ALA A 73 -10.99 1.01 2.26
CA ALA A 73 -12.37 0.69 1.98
C ALA A 73 -13.30 1.65 2.75
N GLU A 74 -14.56 1.70 2.34
CA GLU A 74 -15.56 2.54 2.98
C GLU A 74 -16.86 1.77 3.25
N MET A 75 -17.42 1.97 4.46
CA MET A 75 -18.70 1.43 4.86
C MET A 75 -19.83 2.17 4.15
N VAL A 76 -20.70 1.45 3.45
CA VAL A 76 -21.81 2.03 2.66
C VAL A 76 -23.19 1.51 3.07
N SER A 77 -23.27 0.74 4.16
CA SER A 77 -24.54 0.27 4.70
C SER A 77 -24.50 0.07 6.22
N ALA A 78 -25.67 0.03 6.84
CA ALA A 78 -25.84 -0.33 8.25
C ALA A 78 -25.61 -1.83 8.56
N GLU A 79 -25.36 -2.67 7.56
CA GLU A 79 -25.16 -4.11 7.70
C GLU A 79 -23.78 -4.55 7.17
N GLY A 80 -22.76 -3.73 7.40
CA GLY A 80 -21.38 -4.20 7.24
C GLY A 80 -20.87 -4.21 5.80
N LEU A 81 -21.69 -3.83 4.81
CA LEU A 81 -21.25 -3.73 3.41
C LEU A 81 -20.21 -2.62 3.25
N LEU A 82 -19.09 -2.96 2.63
CA LEU A 82 -18.04 -2.03 2.26
C LEU A 82 -17.75 -2.06 0.76
N LEU A 83 -17.26 -0.94 0.25
CA LEU A 83 -16.68 -0.81 -1.09
C LEU A 83 -15.17 -0.65 -0.98
N THR A 84 -14.46 -1.22 -1.95
CA THR A 84 -13.03 -0.96 -2.18
C THR A 84 -12.75 -1.16 -3.67
N ASN A 85 -11.51 -0.99 -4.12
CA ASN A 85 -11.17 -1.21 -5.52
C ASN A 85 -11.20 -2.71 -5.89
N HIS A 86 -11.44 -3.01 -7.16
CA HIS A 86 -11.34 -4.38 -7.69
C HIS A 86 -9.92 -4.91 -7.51
N HIS A 87 -8.90 -4.07 -7.71
CA HIS A 87 -7.51 -4.48 -7.51
C HIS A 87 -7.15 -4.72 -6.03
N CYS A 88 -7.87 -4.12 -5.08
CA CYS A 88 -7.70 -4.37 -3.65
C CYS A 88 -8.28 -5.72 -3.22
N GLY A 89 -9.45 -6.10 -3.77
CA GLY A 89 -10.04 -7.43 -3.58
C GLY A 89 -9.49 -8.53 -4.49
N TYR A 90 -8.53 -8.20 -5.37
CA TYR A 90 -8.12 -9.08 -6.48
C TYR A 90 -7.51 -10.39 -6.01
N GLY A 91 -6.73 -10.37 -4.93
CA GLY A 91 -6.17 -11.57 -4.32
C GLY A 91 -7.26 -12.53 -3.86
N GLN A 92 -8.32 -12.03 -3.20
CA GLN A 92 -9.46 -12.85 -2.78
C GLN A 92 -10.30 -13.34 -3.98
N ILE A 93 -10.52 -12.50 -5.00
CA ILE A 93 -11.22 -12.92 -6.22
C ILE A 93 -10.46 -14.04 -6.93
N ALA A 94 -9.12 -13.92 -7.04
CA ALA A 94 -8.27 -14.93 -7.63
C ALA A 94 -8.23 -16.22 -6.79
N PHE A 95 -8.16 -16.09 -5.47
CA PHE A 95 -8.14 -17.22 -4.54
C PHE A 95 -9.40 -18.09 -4.63
N HIS A 96 -10.57 -17.47 -4.80
CA HIS A 96 -11.84 -18.17 -4.98
C HIS A 96 -12.10 -18.63 -6.42
N SER A 97 -11.28 -18.18 -7.38
CA SER A 97 -11.44 -18.56 -8.78
C SER A 97 -10.88 -19.95 -9.05
N THR A 98 -11.59 -20.71 -9.88
CA THR A 98 -11.18 -22.03 -10.40
C THR A 98 -11.40 -22.06 -11.91
N VAL A 99 -10.95 -23.12 -12.59
CA VAL A 99 -11.25 -23.28 -14.02
C VAL A 99 -12.76 -23.43 -14.25
N GLU A 100 -13.47 -24.03 -13.31
CA GLU A 100 -14.92 -24.24 -13.35
C GLU A 100 -15.72 -23.01 -12.93
N SER A 101 -15.17 -22.15 -12.09
CA SER A 101 -15.80 -20.93 -11.57
C SER A 101 -14.80 -19.79 -11.56
N ASP A 102 -14.64 -19.16 -12.72
CA ASP A 102 -13.60 -18.16 -12.97
C ASP A 102 -14.12 -16.75 -12.69
N TYR A 103 -14.17 -16.39 -11.41
CA TYR A 103 -14.65 -15.08 -10.96
C TYR A 103 -13.80 -13.92 -11.46
N LEU A 104 -12.53 -14.14 -11.81
CA LEU A 104 -11.71 -13.14 -12.48
C LEU A 104 -12.28 -12.76 -13.84
N THR A 105 -12.72 -13.74 -14.64
CA THR A 105 -13.27 -13.50 -15.98
C THR A 105 -14.73 -13.06 -15.93
N ASP A 106 -15.54 -13.75 -15.13
CA ASP A 106 -17.01 -13.64 -15.17
C ASP A 106 -17.56 -12.67 -14.12
N GLY A 107 -16.75 -12.28 -13.13
CA GLY A 107 -17.21 -11.58 -11.94
C GLY A 107 -17.87 -12.53 -10.94
N PHE A 108 -18.26 -11.99 -9.80
CA PHE A 108 -18.93 -12.72 -8.73
C PHE A 108 -20.00 -11.84 -8.08
N TRP A 109 -21.15 -12.41 -7.72
CA TRP A 109 -22.23 -11.70 -7.04
C TRP A 109 -23.00 -12.65 -6.11
N ALA A 110 -22.80 -12.50 -4.81
CA ALA A 110 -23.57 -13.20 -3.79
C ALA A 110 -25.02 -12.67 -3.79
N MET A 111 -25.97 -13.53 -4.15
CA MET A 111 -27.39 -13.16 -4.20
C MET A 111 -28.04 -13.21 -2.80
N THR A 112 -27.44 -13.95 -1.88
CA THR A 112 -27.81 -14.03 -0.48
C THR A 112 -26.57 -13.97 0.42
N ARG A 113 -26.77 -13.67 1.71
CA ARG A 113 -25.66 -13.65 2.70
C ARG A 113 -24.96 -15.01 2.84
N ALA A 114 -25.69 -16.10 2.60
CA ALA A 114 -25.12 -17.44 2.63
C ALA A 114 -24.18 -17.73 1.45
N ASP A 115 -24.32 -16.97 0.36
CA ASP A 115 -23.46 -17.09 -0.82
C ASP A 115 -22.18 -16.24 -0.71
N GLU A 116 -22.06 -15.36 0.30
CA GLU A 116 -20.89 -14.51 0.50
C GLU A 116 -19.67 -15.37 0.89
N LEU A 117 -18.54 -15.22 0.18
CA LEU A 117 -17.40 -16.12 0.30
C LEU A 117 -16.45 -15.70 1.43
N PRO A 118 -16.18 -16.56 2.42
CA PRO A 118 -15.27 -16.24 3.52
C PRO A 118 -13.82 -16.17 3.05
N ASN A 119 -13.03 -15.29 3.68
CA ASN A 119 -11.61 -15.11 3.38
C ASN A 119 -10.79 -15.27 4.67
N SER A 120 -9.97 -16.32 4.74
CA SER A 120 -9.18 -16.66 5.93
C SER A 120 -8.05 -15.67 6.25
N ASN A 121 -7.53 -14.99 5.22
CA ASN A 121 -6.38 -14.08 5.31
C ASN A 121 -6.77 -12.63 4.93
N LEU A 122 -7.98 -12.21 5.29
CA LEU A 122 -8.47 -10.85 5.02
C LEU A 122 -8.96 -10.21 6.32
N VAL A 123 -8.46 -9.02 6.61
CA VAL A 123 -8.89 -8.22 7.76
C VAL A 123 -9.39 -6.84 7.36
N ALA A 124 -10.28 -6.30 8.18
CA ALA A 124 -10.79 -4.94 8.09
C ALA A 124 -10.54 -4.20 9.41
N THR A 125 -9.74 -3.15 9.37
CA THR A 125 -9.25 -2.45 10.56
C THR A 125 -9.81 -1.03 10.64
N PHE A 126 -10.41 -0.69 11.78
CA PHE A 126 -10.91 0.65 12.06
C PHE A 126 -9.97 1.40 12.99
N ILE A 127 -9.80 2.70 12.74
CA ILE A 127 -9.14 3.59 13.71
C ILE A 127 -10.11 3.91 14.85
N ASP A 128 -9.75 3.47 16.05
CA ASP A 128 -10.47 3.85 17.26
C ASP A 128 -10.09 5.27 17.68
N ARG A 129 -8.79 5.53 17.87
CA ARG A 129 -8.27 6.82 18.33
C ARG A 129 -6.83 7.07 17.88
N ILE A 130 -6.51 8.35 17.71
CA ILE A 130 -5.17 8.88 17.46
C ILE A 130 -4.84 9.87 18.58
N VAL A 131 -3.71 9.69 19.26
CA VAL A 131 -3.25 10.54 20.36
C VAL A 131 -1.81 10.98 20.11
N ASP A 132 -1.54 12.29 20.19
CA ASP A 132 -0.16 12.79 20.17
C ASP A 132 0.54 12.41 21.48
N VAL A 133 1.64 11.67 21.36
CA VAL A 133 2.49 11.22 22.48
C VAL A 133 3.92 11.73 22.33
N SER A 134 4.14 12.73 21.47
CA SER A 134 5.48 13.26 21.16
C SER A 134 6.22 13.71 22.40
N GLU A 135 5.56 14.44 23.31
CA GLU A 135 6.17 14.92 24.56
C GLU A 135 6.56 13.75 25.49
N ALA A 136 5.71 12.72 25.58
CA ALA A 136 6.01 11.54 26.40
C ALA A 136 7.23 10.79 25.86
N ILE A 137 7.37 10.68 24.53
CA ILE A 137 8.51 10.03 23.89
C ILE A 137 9.78 10.90 24.00
N ALA A 138 9.67 12.21 23.82
CA ALA A 138 10.81 13.12 23.89
C ALA A 138 11.45 13.17 25.29
N ASN A 139 10.65 12.99 26.34
CA ASN A 139 11.09 13.00 27.74
C ASN A 139 11.35 11.60 28.31
N ALA A 140 11.26 10.54 27.50
CA ALA A 140 11.45 9.17 27.95
C ALA A 140 12.93 8.86 28.23
N ASP A 141 13.22 8.21 29.37
CA ASP A 141 14.54 7.64 29.64
C ASP A 141 14.87 6.52 28.63
N ASP A 142 13.87 5.70 28.29
CA ASP A 142 13.91 4.70 27.22
C ASP A 142 12.64 4.80 26.36
N PRO A 143 12.74 5.38 25.15
CA PRO A 143 11.60 5.49 24.23
C PRO A 143 10.94 4.16 23.87
N ALA A 144 11.67 3.05 23.85
CA ALA A 144 11.09 1.75 23.51
C ALA A 144 10.18 1.23 24.64
N ILE A 145 10.63 1.36 25.89
CA ILE A 145 9.84 1.00 27.07
C ILE A 145 8.61 1.89 27.17
N THR A 146 8.77 3.22 27.06
CA THR A 146 7.64 4.15 27.13
C THR A 146 6.61 3.90 26.03
N LYS A 147 7.03 3.57 24.80
CA LYS A 147 6.11 3.16 23.73
C LYS A 147 5.30 1.92 24.12
N ALA A 148 5.95 0.91 24.68
CA ALA A 148 5.27 -0.33 25.11
C ALA A 148 4.27 -0.07 26.25
N GLU A 149 4.63 0.76 27.23
CA GLU A 149 3.75 1.14 28.33
C GLU A 149 2.52 1.93 27.86
N LEU A 150 2.72 2.91 26.95
CA LEU A 150 1.63 3.69 26.36
C LEU A 150 0.65 2.80 25.58
N VAL A 151 1.17 1.83 24.81
CA VAL A 151 0.34 0.86 24.09
C VAL A 151 -0.44 0.00 25.09
N ALA A 152 0.24 -0.62 26.06
CA ALA A 152 -0.40 -1.48 27.05
C ALA A 152 -1.49 -0.76 27.84
N ALA A 153 -1.23 0.48 28.27
CA ALA A 153 -2.22 1.29 28.98
C ALA A 153 -3.45 1.63 28.12
N ALA A 154 -3.29 1.75 26.80
CA ALA A 154 -4.36 2.08 25.88
C ALA A 154 -5.16 0.86 25.40
N THR A 155 -4.63 -0.36 25.50
CA THR A 155 -5.25 -1.59 25.00
C THR A 155 -5.68 -2.56 26.11
N ASP A 156 -5.36 -2.27 27.38
CA ASP A 156 -5.68 -3.16 28.50
C ASP A 156 -7.20 -3.39 28.64
N GLY A 157 -7.60 -4.66 28.56
CA GLY A 157 -8.96 -5.12 28.83
C GLY A 157 -10.06 -4.64 27.87
N ASN A 158 -9.73 -4.01 26.74
CA ASN A 158 -10.72 -3.38 25.85
C ASN A 158 -10.79 -3.96 24.43
N GLY A 159 -9.95 -4.95 24.11
CA GLY A 159 -9.95 -5.64 22.81
C GLY A 159 -9.40 -4.79 21.65
N LEU A 160 -8.74 -3.67 21.93
CA LEU A 160 -8.06 -2.85 20.94
C LEU A 160 -6.63 -3.31 20.72
N GLU A 161 -6.10 -3.02 19.54
CA GLU A 161 -4.68 -3.06 19.23
C GLU A 161 -4.12 -1.63 19.26
N GLY A 162 -2.81 -1.48 19.46
CA GLY A 162 -2.19 -0.17 19.63
C GLY A 162 -0.76 -0.13 19.10
N LYS A 163 -0.40 0.99 18.48
CA LYS A 163 0.97 1.25 18.01
C LYS A 163 1.34 2.72 18.13
N VAL A 164 2.55 2.99 18.61
CA VAL A 164 3.15 4.32 18.50
C VAL A 164 3.88 4.42 17.16
N ILE A 165 3.39 5.30 16.29
CA ILE A 165 3.94 5.54 14.96
C ILE A 165 4.70 6.88 14.96
N ALA A 166 5.90 6.87 14.39
CA ALA A 166 6.68 8.07 14.15
C ALA A 166 6.19 8.78 12.88
N PHE A 167 5.97 10.08 12.99
CA PHE A 167 5.66 11.01 11.90
C PHE A 167 6.81 12.02 11.78
N ASP A 168 6.87 12.75 10.66
CA ASP A 168 7.89 13.79 10.42
C ASP A 168 9.32 13.30 10.67
N PHE A 169 9.65 12.09 10.18
CA PHE A 169 10.94 11.43 10.40
C PHE A 169 11.32 11.21 11.87
N GLY A 170 10.33 11.09 12.76
CA GLY A 170 10.53 10.86 14.19
C GLY A 170 10.45 12.13 15.04
N ASN A 171 10.18 13.29 14.45
CA ASN A 171 9.94 14.52 15.22
C ASN A 171 8.59 14.49 15.96
N SER A 172 7.61 13.77 15.42
CA SER A 172 6.29 13.61 16.01
C SER A 172 6.00 12.12 16.25
N HIS A 173 5.26 11.79 17.30
CA HIS A 173 4.87 10.43 17.63
C HIS A 173 3.39 10.37 17.99
N TYR A 174 2.65 9.50 17.33
CA TYR A 174 1.22 9.30 17.60
C TYR A 174 0.95 7.87 18.03
N LEU A 175 0.25 7.71 19.16
CA LEU A 175 -0.36 6.45 19.55
C LEU A 175 -1.67 6.29 18.79
N ILE A 176 -1.77 5.24 17.99
CA ILE A 176 -2.97 4.91 17.23
C ILE A 176 -3.51 3.60 17.80
N THR A 177 -4.76 3.63 18.26
CA THR A 177 -5.51 2.43 18.65
C THR A 177 -6.48 2.02 17.55
N THR A 178 -6.60 0.71 17.35
CA THR A 178 -7.37 0.12 16.26
C THR A 178 -8.24 -1.04 16.72
N LYS A 179 -9.24 -1.37 15.91
CA LYS A 179 -10.10 -2.54 16.10
C LYS A 179 -10.16 -3.34 14.79
N THR A 180 -9.73 -4.59 14.83
CA THR A 180 -9.47 -5.42 13.64
C THR A 180 -10.48 -6.56 13.53
N TYR A 181 -11.33 -6.54 12.50
CA TYR A 181 -12.29 -7.61 12.19
C TYR A 181 -11.67 -8.63 11.25
N ARG A 182 -11.85 -9.92 11.55
CA ARG A 182 -11.17 -11.04 10.87
C ARG A 182 -12.12 -11.96 10.06
N ASP A 183 -13.41 -11.67 10.06
CA ASP A 183 -14.39 -12.31 9.17
C ASP A 183 -14.89 -11.29 8.14
N VAL A 184 -14.20 -11.21 7.01
CA VAL A 184 -14.52 -10.31 5.90
C VAL A 184 -14.81 -11.14 4.65
N ARG A 185 -16.03 -11.07 4.14
CA ARG A 185 -16.53 -11.95 3.08
C ARG A 185 -16.69 -11.23 1.76
N LEU A 186 -16.33 -11.87 0.65
CA LEU A 186 -16.53 -11.33 -0.70
C LEU A 186 -18.03 -11.36 -1.03
N VAL A 187 -18.57 -10.21 -1.44
CA VAL A 187 -19.99 -10.03 -1.80
C VAL A 187 -20.16 -9.87 -3.30
N GLY A 188 -19.30 -9.07 -3.94
CA GLY A 188 -19.47 -8.73 -5.34
C GLY A 188 -18.19 -8.23 -6.00
N ALA A 189 -17.97 -8.64 -7.23
CA ALA A 189 -16.90 -8.13 -8.08
C ALA A 189 -17.36 -8.11 -9.54
N PRO A 190 -17.16 -7.01 -10.28
CA PRO A 190 -17.33 -7.01 -11.72
C PRO A 190 -16.31 -7.96 -12.39
N PRO A 191 -16.56 -8.41 -13.64
CA PRO A 191 -15.55 -9.13 -14.40
C PRO A 191 -14.29 -8.26 -14.58
N SER A 192 -13.10 -8.87 -14.69
CA SER A 192 -11.83 -8.12 -14.85
C SER A 192 -11.82 -7.24 -16.10
N ALA A 193 -12.60 -7.60 -17.13
CA ALA A 193 -12.79 -6.76 -18.31
C ALA A 193 -13.40 -5.37 -17.98
N VAL A 194 -14.09 -5.23 -16.85
CA VAL A 194 -14.60 -3.96 -16.31
C VAL A 194 -13.71 -3.48 -15.16
N GLY A 195 -13.46 -4.34 -14.17
CA GLY A 195 -12.70 -4.03 -12.96
C GLY A 195 -11.26 -3.59 -13.21
N LYS A 196 -10.68 -4.02 -14.34
CA LYS A 196 -9.32 -3.69 -14.79
C LYS A 196 -9.31 -3.39 -16.29
N PHE A 197 -10.37 -2.75 -16.82
CA PHE A 197 -10.41 -2.32 -18.22
C PHE A 197 -9.15 -1.52 -18.60
N GLY A 198 -8.59 -1.83 -19.77
CA GLY A 198 -7.31 -1.29 -20.24
C GLY A 198 -6.07 -2.00 -19.65
N GLY A 199 -6.28 -2.82 -18.61
CA GLY A 199 -5.28 -3.65 -17.98
C GLY A 199 -4.01 -2.90 -17.67
N ASP A 200 -2.91 -3.45 -18.16
CA ASP A 200 -1.60 -2.88 -17.95
C ASP A 200 -1.43 -1.53 -18.68
N THR A 201 -1.86 -1.42 -19.94
CA THR A 201 -1.69 -0.22 -20.77
C THR A 201 -2.27 1.05 -20.15
N ASP A 202 -3.45 0.95 -19.53
CA ASP A 202 -4.13 2.12 -18.97
C ASP A 202 -3.74 2.38 -17.51
N ASN A 203 -2.98 1.49 -16.85
CA ASN A 203 -2.57 1.71 -15.47
C ASN A 203 -1.65 2.94 -15.35
N TRP A 204 -1.91 3.79 -14.34
CA TRP A 204 -1.32 5.13 -14.16
C TRP A 204 -1.63 6.18 -15.26
N VAL A 205 -2.62 5.95 -16.13
CA VAL A 205 -3.00 6.89 -17.21
C VAL A 205 -4.36 7.57 -16.97
N TRP A 206 -4.47 8.83 -17.39
CA TRP A 206 -5.70 9.58 -17.60
C TRP A 206 -5.77 10.07 -19.07
N PRO A 207 -6.91 10.02 -19.79
CA PRO A 207 -8.25 9.57 -19.39
C PRO A 207 -8.35 8.11 -18.97
N ARG A 208 -9.30 7.79 -18.09
CA ARG A 208 -9.51 6.43 -17.58
C ARG A 208 -10.98 5.99 -17.69
N HIS A 209 -11.20 4.72 -18.01
CA HIS A 209 -12.54 4.13 -18.21
C HIS A 209 -12.74 2.82 -17.42
N THR A 210 -11.99 2.63 -16.33
CA THR A 210 -12.01 1.40 -15.52
C THR A 210 -13.08 1.48 -14.43
N GLY A 211 -13.93 0.45 -14.32
CA GLY A 211 -14.89 0.28 -13.23
C GLY A 211 -14.26 -0.44 -12.04
N ASP A 212 -13.22 0.15 -11.45
CA ASP A 212 -12.35 -0.48 -10.45
C ASP A 212 -12.99 -0.52 -9.06
N PHE A 213 -13.92 -1.46 -8.84
CA PHE A 213 -14.55 -1.69 -7.54
C PHE A 213 -14.77 -3.17 -7.22
N SER A 214 -14.81 -3.50 -5.94
CA SER A 214 -15.30 -4.77 -5.40
C SER A 214 -16.02 -4.51 -4.07
N MET A 215 -16.82 -5.47 -3.64
CA MET A 215 -17.72 -5.36 -2.49
C MET A 215 -17.44 -6.50 -1.52
N PHE A 216 -17.28 -6.15 -0.26
CA PHE A 216 -17.13 -7.11 0.82
C PHE A 216 -18.11 -6.79 1.95
N ARG A 217 -18.29 -7.72 2.88
CA ARG A 217 -19.05 -7.51 4.10
C ARG A 217 -18.25 -7.95 5.31
N ILE A 218 -18.20 -7.09 6.32
CA ILE A 218 -17.64 -7.42 7.62
C ILE A 218 -18.69 -8.17 8.44
N TYR A 219 -18.26 -9.26 9.07
CA TYR A 219 -19.01 -10.05 10.04
C TYR A 219 -18.39 -9.91 11.43
N ALA A 220 -19.24 -10.05 12.43
CA ALA A 220 -18.91 -9.92 13.85
C ALA A 220 -19.65 -10.98 14.66
N ASP A 221 -19.28 -11.15 15.93
CA ASP A 221 -20.07 -11.97 16.84
C ASP A 221 -21.44 -11.33 17.19
N ALA A 222 -22.20 -11.99 18.07
CA ALA A 222 -23.53 -11.54 18.46
C ALA A 222 -23.51 -10.17 19.19
N GLU A 223 -22.39 -9.83 19.81
CA GLU A 223 -22.13 -8.58 20.53
C GLU A 223 -21.63 -7.46 19.61
N ASN A 224 -21.49 -7.72 18.30
CA ASN A 224 -20.92 -6.82 17.30
C ASN A 224 -19.42 -6.56 17.50
N GLU A 225 -18.72 -7.52 18.11
CA GLU A 225 -17.30 -7.51 18.38
C GLU A 225 -16.50 -8.34 17.34
N PRO A 226 -15.19 -8.08 17.18
CA PRO A 226 -14.37 -8.79 16.21
C PRO A 226 -14.24 -10.27 16.56
N ALA A 227 -14.54 -11.12 15.59
CA ALA A 227 -14.41 -12.56 15.71
C ALA A 227 -13.66 -13.14 14.51
N ASP A 228 -13.07 -14.31 14.71
CA ASP A 228 -12.65 -15.16 13.59
C ASP A 228 -13.89 -15.69 12.86
N TYR A 229 -13.69 -16.24 11.67
CA TYR A 229 -14.79 -16.81 10.89
C TYR A 229 -15.60 -17.83 11.71
N SER A 230 -16.92 -17.62 11.74
CA SER A 230 -17.91 -18.57 12.21
C SER A 230 -19.15 -18.52 11.33
N ALA A 231 -19.78 -19.67 11.14
CA ALA A 231 -21.08 -19.74 10.46
C ALA A 231 -22.18 -18.98 11.22
N ASP A 232 -22.00 -18.77 12.54
CA ASP A 232 -22.94 -18.08 13.41
C ASP A 232 -22.69 -16.56 13.49
N ASN A 233 -21.58 -16.06 12.93
CA ASN A 233 -21.31 -14.62 12.88
C ASN A 233 -22.40 -13.91 12.09
N VAL A 234 -22.69 -12.67 12.48
CA VAL A 234 -23.73 -11.82 11.88
C VAL A 234 -23.10 -10.59 11.21
N PRO A 235 -23.78 -9.96 10.23
CA PRO A 235 -23.30 -8.72 9.63
C PRO A 235 -22.96 -7.66 10.67
N TYR A 236 -21.75 -7.11 10.59
CA TYR A 236 -21.29 -6.02 11.45
C TYR A 236 -22.16 -4.79 11.26
N ARG A 237 -22.54 -4.15 12.37
CA ARG A 237 -23.26 -2.89 12.41
C ARG A 237 -22.27 -1.76 12.69
N PRO A 238 -21.90 -0.95 11.68
CA PRO A 238 -20.91 0.09 11.87
C PRO A 238 -21.48 1.28 12.66
N LYS A 239 -20.62 2.01 13.37
CA LYS A 239 -20.99 3.26 14.05
C LYS A 239 -21.41 4.34 13.06
N HIS A 240 -20.86 4.34 11.85
CA HIS A 240 -21.20 5.23 10.75
C HIS A 240 -21.11 4.52 9.40
N HIS A 241 -21.85 4.97 8.39
CA HIS A 241 -21.69 4.55 7.00
C HIS A 241 -22.00 5.72 6.07
N LEU A 242 -21.34 5.74 4.91
CA LEU A 242 -21.45 6.82 3.95
C LEU A 242 -22.73 6.67 3.11
N PRO A 243 -23.59 7.71 3.04
CA PRO A 243 -24.63 7.75 2.02
C PRO A 243 -24.01 7.86 0.63
N VAL A 244 -24.54 7.12 -0.34
CA VAL A 244 -24.09 7.17 -1.73
C VAL A 244 -24.94 8.17 -2.51
N ASP A 245 -24.32 9.27 -2.97
CA ASP A 245 -24.99 10.22 -3.86
C ASP A 245 -25.01 9.70 -5.31
N ILE A 246 -26.17 9.80 -5.95
CA ILE A 246 -26.41 9.43 -7.35
C ILE A 246 -26.64 10.66 -8.25
N GLY A 247 -26.46 11.87 -7.71
CA GLY A 247 -26.59 13.14 -8.42
C GLY A 247 -25.46 13.43 -9.43
N GLY A 248 -24.35 12.68 -9.36
CA GLY A 248 -23.17 12.87 -10.21
C GLY A 248 -22.24 13.98 -9.71
N VAL A 249 -21.16 14.23 -10.45
CA VAL A 249 -20.13 15.23 -10.12
C VAL A 249 -19.90 16.18 -11.30
N LYS A 250 -19.42 17.39 -11.02
CA LYS A 250 -19.01 18.37 -12.03
C LYS A 250 -17.67 19.02 -11.67
N GLU A 251 -17.05 19.63 -12.67
CA GLU A 251 -15.83 20.41 -12.48
C GLU A 251 -16.04 21.51 -11.42
N GLY A 252 -15.10 21.61 -10.48
CA GLY A 252 -15.12 22.57 -9.38
C GLY A 252 -15.86 22.11 -8.12
N ASP A 253 -16.45 20.91 -8.10
CA ASP A 253 -16.99 20.35 -6.86
C ASP A 253 -15.86 20.06 -5.86
N PHE A 254 -16.12 20.36 -4.58
CA PHE A 254 -15.23 19.98 -3.50
C PHE A 254 -15.13 18.46 -3.39
N THR A 255 -13.91 17.95 -3.26
CA THR A 255 -13.66 16.52 -3.02
C THR A 255 -12.73 16.35 -1.83
N MET A 256 -13.02 15.35 -1.00
CA MET A 256 -12.18 14.94 0.11
C MET A 256 -11.94 13.44 -0.03
N VAL A 257 -10.67 13.04 0.02
CA VAL A 257 -10.27 11.63 0.03
C VAL A 257 -9.72 11.32 1.41
N PHE A 258 -10.31 10.34 2.08
CA PHE A 258 -9.89 9.90 3.40
C PHE A 258 -9.53 8.41 3.32
N GLY A 259 -8.27 8.10 3.61
CA GLY A 259 -7.76 6.74 3.58
C GLY A 259 -6.38 6.61 4.20
N PHE A 260 -5.69 5.52 3.87
CA PHE A 260 -4.44 5.09 4.51
C PHE A 260 -3.29 5.14 3.50
N PRO A 261 -2.73 6.32 3.19
CA PRO A 261 -1.59 6.42 2.29
C PRO A 261 -0.38 5.71 2.92
N GLY A 262 0.22 4.77 2.18
CA GLY A 262 1.29 3.91 2.72
C GLY A 262 2.58 4.65 3.06
N ARG A 263 3.23 5.28 2.08
CA ARG A 263 4.52 5.98 2.29
C ARG A 263 4.73 7.11 1.30
N THR A 264 5.17 8.25 1.80
CA THR A 264 5.65 9.39 0.99
C THR A 264 7.03 9.82 1.47
N GLU A 265 7.84 10.37 0.56
CA GLU A 265 9.21 10.82 0.86
C GLU A 265 9.41 12.26 0.35
N GLN A 266 8.53 13.17 0.77
CA GLN A 266 8.48 14.54 0.23
C GLN A 266 9.72 15.38 0.56
N TYR A 267 10.45 15.03 1.63
CA TYR A 267 11.58 15.81 2.15
C TYR A 267 12.95 15.20 1.82
N LEU A 268 13.02 14.35 0.78
CA LEU A 268 14.30 13.85 0.28
C LEU A 268 15.19 14.98 -0.28
N THR A 269 16.50 14.80 -0.12
CA THR A 269 17.54 15.60 -0.77
C THR A 269 17.67 15.26 -2.26
N SER A 270 18.30 16.16 -3.02
CA SER A 270 18.51 16.07 -4.47
C SER A 270 19.28 14.81 -4.86
N ASP A 271 20.30 14.41 -4.10
CA ASP A 271 21.06 13.18 -4.30
C ASP A 271 20.22 11.92 -4.06
N ALA A 272 19.32 11.94 -3.08
CA ALA A 272 18.43 10.82 -2.81
C ALA A 272 17.38 10.66 -3.91
N VAL A 273 16.81 11.76 -4.41
CA VAL A 273 15.92 11.73 -5.59
C VAL A 273 16.67 11.25 -6.83
N LYS A 274 17.91 11.71 -7.03
CA LYS A 274 18.78 11.26 -8.13
C LYS A 274 19.04 9.75 -8.05
N TYR A 275 19.41 9.24 -6.88
CA TYR A 275 19.61 7.81 -6.67
C TYR A 275 18.35 6.98 -6.97
N VAL A 276 17.16 7.47 -6.57
CA VAL A 276 15.90 6.80 -6.92
C VAL A 276 15.73 6.70 -8.43
N VAL A 277 15.93 7.80 -9.15
CA VAL A 277 15.70 7.87 -10.60
C VAL A 277 16.74 7.10 -11.40
N GLU A 278 18.02 7.26 -11.06
CA GLU A 278 19.15 6.79 -11.88
C GLU A 278 19.65 5.39 -11.49
N THR A 279 19.37 4.92 -10.27
CA THR A 279 19.92 3.65 -9.77
C THR A 279 18.84 2.69 -9.27
N LEU A 280 18.06 3.10 -8.27
CA LEU A 280 17.16 2.19 -7.56
C LEU A 280 15.95 1.76 -8.41
N ASN A 281 15.26 2.71 -9.05
CA ASN A 281 14.12 2.38 -9.90
C ASN A 281 14.53 1.54 -11.11
N PRO A 282 15.59 1.89 -11.88
CA PRO A 282 16.06 1.06 -12.98
C PRO A 282 16.35 -0.39 -12.57
N ALA A 283 17.08 -0.60 -11.47
CA ALA A 283 17.41 -1.93 -11.01
C ALA A 283 16.18 -2.77 -10.63
N ARG A 284 15.18 -2.14 -9.98
CA ARG A 284 13.92 -2.82 -9.64
C ARG A 284 13.03 -3.06 -10.86
N ILE A 285 13.05 -2.15 -11.84
CA ILE A 285 12.33 -2.32 -13.10
C ILE A 285 12.88 -3.53 -13.85
N ASP A 286 14.21 -3.66 -13.97
CA ASP A 286 14.85 -4.80 -14.64
C ASP A 286 14.50 -6.14 -13.98
N MET A 287 14.51 -6.21 -12.64
CA MET A 287 14.06 -7.40 -11.90
C MET A 287 12.61 -7.76 -12.23
N ARG A 288 11.70 -6.76 -12.26
CA ARG A 288 10.29 -7.00 -12.53
C ARG A 288 10.00 -7.30 -14.00
N ASP A 289 10.78 -6.76 -14.93
CA ASP A 289 10.70 -7.13 -16.35
C ASP A 289 10.98 -8.62 -16.54
N ALA A 290 12.04 -9.14 -15.90
CA ALA A 290 12.37 -10.56 -15.91
C ALA A 290 11.25 -11.41 -15.30
N SER A 291 10.73 -11.05 -14.11
CA SER A 291 9.61 -11.77 -13.50
C SER A 291 8.34 -11.75 -14.37
N LEU A 292 7.99 -10.59 -14.93
CA LEU A 292 6.79 -10.44 -15.76
C LEU A 292 6.90 -11.23 -17.06
N ALA A 293 8.09 -11.36 -17.65
CA ALA A 293 8.30 -12.17 -18.84
C ALA A 293 7.93 -13.65 -18.57
N VAL A 294 8.42 -14.23 -17.46
CA VAL A 294 8.11 -15.61 -17.07
C VAL A 294 6.64 -15.77 -16.74
N VAL A 295 6.11 -14.91 -15.85
CA VAL A 295 4.73 -15.00 -15.37
C VAL A 295 3.73 -14.81 -16.51
N ASN A 296 3.93 -13.84 -17.40
CA ASN A 296 3.02 -13.63 -18.53
C ASN A 296 3.07 -14.78 -19.54
N SER A 297 4.26 -15.35 -19.77
CA SER A 297 4.40 -16.55 -20.59
C SER A 297 3.61 -17.72 -20.00
N ALA A 298 3.75 -17.99 -18.70
CA ALA A 298 3.02 -19.05 -18.01
C ALA A 298 1.50 -18.87 -18.10
N ARG A 299 1.01 -17.65 -17.82
CA ARG A 299 -0.42 -17.31 -17.87
C ARG A 299 -1.04 -17.48 -19.25
N ALA A 300 -0.24 -17.40 -20.33
CA ALA A 300 -0.72 -17.61 -21.69
C ALA A 300 -0.89 -19.11 -22.06
N GLN A 301 -0.35 -20.04 -21.25
CA GLN A 301 -0.34 -21.47 -21.57
C GLN A 301 -1.63 -22.19 -21.18
N SER A 302 -2.29 -21.79 -20.09
CA SER A 302 -3.53 -22.44 -19.64
C SER A 302 -4.41 -21.53 -18.77
N ALA A 303 -5.69 -21.86 -18.66
CA ALA A 303 -6.61 -21.17 -17.75
C ALA A 303 -6.20 -21.34 -16.28
N ALA A 304 -5.71 -22.51 -15.90
CA ALA A 304 -5.24 -22.78 -14.54
C ALA A 304 -4.06 -21.86 -14.16
N LEU A 305 -3.04 -21.75 -15.02
CA LEU A 305 -1.90 -20.86 -14.77
C LEU A 305 -2.29 -19.38 -14.85
N ARG A 306 -3.23 -19.00 -15.74
CA ARG A 306 -3.78 -17.64 -15.79
C ARG A 306 -4.39 -17.24 -14.45
N ILE A 307 -5.15 -18.13 -13.81
CA ILE A 307 -5.81 -17.91 -12.51
C ILE A 307 -4.78 -17.92 -11.39
N ALA A 308 -3.96 -18.96 -11.30
CA ALA A 308 -2.95 -19.12 -10.25
C ALA A 308 -2.02 -17.91 -10.14
N TYR A 309 -1.51 -17.43 -11.28
CA TYR A 309 -0.56 -16.31 -11.34
C TYR A 309 -1.23 -14.94 -11.57
N ALA A 310 -2.56 -14.83 -11.50
CA ALA A 310 -3.25 -13.56 -11.72
C ALA A 310 -2.82 -12.50 -10.70
N ASP A 311 -2.87 -12.83 -9.41
CA ASP A 311 -2.57 -11.90 -8.32
C ASP A 311 -1.09 -11.50 -8.31
N LYS A 312 -0.18 -12.48 -8.36
CA LYS A 312 1.26 -12.25 -8.49
C LYS A 312 1.58 -11.33 -9.67
N GLN A 313 1.04 -11.61 -10.86
CA GLN A 313 1.27 -10.75 -12.03
C GLN A 313 0.80 -9.32 -11.79
N SER A 314 -0.39 -9.15 -11.21
CA SER A 314 -0.96 -7.83 -10.92
C SER A 314 -0.10 -7.04 -9.94
N SER A 315 0.37 -7.68 -8.87
CA SER A 315 1.23 -7.07 -7.86
C SER A 315 2.59 -6.62 -8.45
N ILE A 316 3.21 -7.49 -9.26
CA ILE A 316 4.49 -7.18 -9.93
C ILE A 316 4.29 -6.04 -10.93
N ALA A 317 3.30 -6.14 -11.83
CA ALA A 317 3.05 -5.16 -12.87
C ALA A 317 2.66 -3.78 -12.34
N ASN A 318 1.96 -3.73 -11.19
CA ASN A 318 1.53 -2.47 -10.60
C ASN A 318 2.72 -1.61 -10.16
N ALA A 319 3.64 -2.15 -9.36
CA ALA A 319 4.80 -1.36 -8.94
C ALA A 319 5.84 -1.17 -10.05
N TRP A 320 5.95 -2.13 -10.98
CA TRP A 320 6.77 -1.97 -12.20
C TRP A 320 6.36 -0.70 -12.97
N LYS A 321 5.07 -0.55 -13.30
CA LYS A 321 4.58 0.68 -13.95
C LYS A 321 4.66 1.91 -13.08
N LYS A 322 4.41 1.78 -11.78
CA LYS A 322 4.55 2.89 -10.84
C LYS A 322 5.97 3.47 -10.91
N TRP A 323 7.01 2.64 -10.94
CA TRP A 323 8.38 3.12 -11.01
C TRP A 323 8.74 3.71 -12.37
N ILE A 324 8.24 3.14 -13.47
CA ILE A 324 8.39 3.75 -14.80
C ILE A 324 7.75 5.14 -14.81
N GLY A 325 6.48 5.26 -14.38
CA GLY A 325 5.77 6.53 -14.32
C GLY A 325 6.38 7.52 -13.33
N GLN A 326 6.88 7.04 -12.19
CA GLN A 326 7.61 7.85 -11.20
C GLN A 326 8.88 8.44 -11.82
N ASN A 327 9.68 7.63 -12.52
CA ASN A 327 10.88 8.12 -13.19
C ASN A 327 10.54 9.15 -14.26
N SER A 328 9.58 8.83 -15.15
CA SER A 328 9.11 9.78 -16.17
C SER A 328 8.66 11.10 -15.55
N GLY A 329 7.80 11.07 -14.53
CA GLY A 329 7.30 12.28 -13.88
C GLY A 329 8.39 13.09 -13.16
N LEU A 330 9.31 12.42 -12.46
CA LEU A 330 10.43 13.09 -11.77
C LEU A 330 11.39 13.75 -12.78
N THR A 331 11.64 13.10 -13.93
CA THR A 331 12.49 13.66 -14.99
C THR A 331 11.79 14.80 -15.73
N GLU A 332 10.55 14.62 -16.17
CA GLU A 332 9.80 15.63 -16.94
C GLU A 332 9.54 16.91 -16.15
N LEU A 333 9.33 16.80 -14.83
CA LEU A 333 9.06 17.94 -13.95
C LEU A 333 10.31 18.53 -13.31
N ASP A 334 11.50 18.10 -13.73
CA ASP A 334 12.81 18.47 -13.18
C ASP A 334 12.84 18.43 -11.64
N ALA A 335 12.45 17.30 -11.07
CA ALA A 335 12.37 17.15 -9.62
C ALA A 335 13.74 17.33 -8.94
N ILE A 336 14.83 16.88 -9.58
CA ILE A 336 16.20 17.06 -9.05
C ILE A 336 16.57 18.54 -9.03
N GLY A 337 16.30 19.29 -10.10
CA GLY A 337 16.51 20.74 -10.15
C GLY A 337 15.75 21.48 -9.06
N LYS A 338 14.46 21.16 -8.89
CA LYS A 338 13.62 21.71 -7.81
C LYS A 338 14.15 21.41 -6.41
N LYS A 339 14.73 20.22 -6.19
CA LYS A 339 15.38 19.89 -4.91
C LYS A 339 16.64 20.70 -4.69
N LEU A 340 17.46 20.90 -5.71
CA LEU A 340 18.65 21.75 -5.62
C LEU A 340 18.28 23.21 -5.29
N GLU A 341 17.23 23.73 -5.90
CA GLU A 341 16.70 25.07 -5.59
C GLU A 341 16.21 25.16 -4.14
N LEU A 342 15.47 24.16 -3.67
CA LEU A 342 14.99 24.09 -2.30
C LEU A 342 16.13 23.99 -1.27
N GLU A 343 17.15 23.19 -1.57
CA GLU A 343 18.36 23.04 -0.75
C GLU A 343 19.15 24.36 -0.68
N ALA A 344 19.31 25.06 -1.80
CA ALA A 344 19.96 26.37 -1.83
C ALA A 344 19.19 27.39 -0.97
N ALA A 345 17.86 27.45 -1.12
CA ALA A 345 17.00 28.33 -0.32
C ALA A 345 16.96 27.95 1.18
N PHE A 346 17.15 26.67 1.51
CA PHE A 346 17.30 26.21 2.89
C PHE A 346 18.63 26.68 3.48
N MET A 347 19.73 26.49 2.75
CA MET A 347 21.08 26.89 3.16
C MET A 347 21.21 28.42 3.33
N GLU A 348 20.59 29.20 2.45
CA GLU A 348 20.54 30.67 2.57
C GLU A 348 19.84 31.10 3.86
N ARG A 349 18.65 30.54 4.14
CA ARG A 349 17.91 30.81 5.39
C ARG A 349 18.68 30.36 6.64
N ALA A 350 19.37 29.24 6.58
CA ALA A 350 20.21 28.77 7.67
C ALA A 350 21.35 29.75 7.96
N ALA A 351 22.00 30.26 6.90
CA ALA A 351 23.06 31.25 7.01
C ALA A 351 22.57 32.60 7.56
N GLU A 352 21.41 33.08 7.11
CA GLU A 352 20.77 34.30 7.64
C GLU A 352 20.45 34.20 9.13
N ASN A 353 20.05 33.02 9.59
CA ASN A 353 19.78 32.74 11.00
C ASN A 353 21.03 32.43 11.83
N GLY A 354 22.21 32.32 11.20
CA GLY A 354 23.45 31.93 11.86
C GLY A 354 23.44 30.49 12.40
N ASP A 355 22.58 29.61 11.87
CA ASP A 355 22.47 28.21 12.29
C ASP A 355 23.50 27.35 11.56
N VAL A 356 24.70 27.25 12.16
CA VAL A 356 25.83 26.49 11.61
C VAL A 356 25.49 25.01 11.40
N ASN A 357 24.63 24.42 12.24
CA ASN A 357 24.25 23.01 12.11
C ASN A 357 23.35 22.82 10.89
N ALA A 358 22.33 23.68 10.72
CA ALA A 358 21.47 23.64 9.55
C ALA A 358 22.26 23.88 8.24
N MET A 359 23.27 24.76 8.26
CA MET A 359 24.15 24.98 7.11
C MET A 359 25.00 23.76 6.70
N GLN A 360 25.20 22.80 7.60
CA GLN A 360 25.96 21.58 7.29
C GLN A 360 25.05 20.37 7.01
N LEU A 361 23.77 20.48 7.35
CA LEU A 361 22.84 19.36 7.36
C LEU A 361 22.72 18.67 6.00
N ILE A 362 22.55 19.43 4.92
CA ILE A 362 22.40 18.85 3.57
C ILE A 362 23.63 18.04 3.16
N ALA A 363 24.83 18.57 3.42
CA ALA A 363 26.08 17.86 3.12
C ALA A 363 26.22 16.58 3.96
N GLN A 364 25.91 16.65 5.26
CA GLN A 364 25.93 15.47 6.14
C GLN A 364 24.92 14.41 5.71
N MET A 365 23.72 14.81 5.28
CA MET A 365 22.71 13.89 4.74
C MET A 365 23.20 13.24 3.44
N GLN A 366 23.83 14.00 2.55
CA GLN A 366 24.40 13.49 1.29
C GLN A 366 25.53 12.48 1.55
N ASP A 367 26.42 12.76 2.49
CA ASP A 367 27.48 11.83 2.89
C ASP A 367 26.90 10.53 3.47
N ALA A 368 25.90 10.64 4.36
CA ALA A 368 25.21 9.49 4.93
C ALA A 368 24.44 8.69 3.87
N ASN A 369 23.83 9.35 2.90
CA ASN A 369 23.17 8.71 1.77
C ASN A 369 24.17 7.91 0.92
N ALA A 370 25.33 8.50 0.61
CA ALA A 370 26.37 7.83 -0.18
C ALA A 370 26.87 6.54 0.48
N GLU A 371 27.03 6.52 1.81
CA GLU A 371 27.38 5.32 2.56
C GLU A 371 26.24 4.28 2.55
N ARG A 372 24.99 4.73 2.65
CA ARG A 372 23.82 3.84 2.80
C ARG A 372 23.31 3.23 1.49
N GLN A 373 23.46 3.93 0.37
CA GLN A 373 22.87 3.57 -0.92
C GLN A 373 23.24 2.15 -1.43
N PRO A 374 24.49 1.66 -1.31
CA PRO A 374 24.81 0.28 -1.71
C PRO A 374 24.00 -0.77 -0.94
N TYR A 375 23.87 -0.60 0.38
CA TYR A 375 23.05 -1.47 1.23
C TYR A 375 21.56 -1.36 0.91
N MET A 376 21.07 -0.16 0.60
CA MET A 376 19.68 0.04 0.18
C MET A 376 19.38 -0.68 -1.13
N LEU A 377 20.30 -0.64 -2.10
CA LEU A 377 20.15 -1.33 -3.37
C LEU A 377 20.13 -2.84 -3.16
N ALA A 378 21.13 -3.38 -2.46
CA ALA A 378 21.22 -4.80 -2.15
C ALA A 378 19.96 -5.31 -1.42
N ARG A 379 19.49 -4.59 -0.40
CA ARG A 379 18.24 -4.91 0.31
C ARG A 379 17.03 -4.86 -0.62
N SER A 380 16.95 -3.87 -1.52
CA SER A 380 15.80 -3.74 -2.43
C SER A 380 15.76 -4.89 -3.43
N LEU A 381 16.89 -5.28 -4.00
CA LEU A 381 16.98 -6.42 -4.92
C LEU A 381 16.74 -7.75 -4.20
N PHE A 382 17.22 -7.88 -2.95
CA PHE A 382 16.88 -9.03 -2.10
C PHE A 382 15.36 -9.13 -1.88
N ILE A 383 14.67 -8.00 -1.70
CA ILE A 383 13.20 -7.99 -1.58
C ILE A 383 12.53 -8.38 -2.88
N GLU A 384 12.96 -7.85 -4.02
CA GLU A 384 12.41 -8.24 -5.33
C GLU A 384 12.63 -9.74 -5.59
N TRP A 385 13.74 -10.30 -5.12
CA TRP A 385 14.04 -11.73 -5.23
C TRP A 385 13.17 -12.58 -4.28
N LEU A 386 13.26 -12.34 -2.97
CA LEU A 386 12.67 -13.19 -1.95
C LEU A 386 11.14 -13.09 -1.92
N PHE A 387 10.59 -11.88 -2.03
CA PHE A 387 9.17 -11.64 -1.78
C PHE A 387 8.34 -11.46 -3.06
N TYR A 388 8.95 -11.04 -4.16
CA TYR A 388 8.25 -10.77 -5.43
C TYR A 388 8.77 -11.63 -6.61
N GLY A 389 9.74 -12.51 -6.33
CA GLY A 389 10.32 -13.46 -7.26
C GLY A 389 9.71 -14.85 -7.09
N PRO A 390 10.54 -15.91 -6.94
CA PRO A 390 10.05 -17.27 -6.71
C PRO A 390 9.36 -17.41 -5.35
N ASP A 391 8.16 -18.02 -5.34
CA ASP A 391 7.39 -18.26 -4.12
C ASP A 391 8.06 -19.27 -3.20
N VAL A 392 8.83 -20.23 -3.74
CA VAL A 392 9.48 -21.29 -2.95
C VAL A 392 10.36 -20.73 -1.83
N LEU A 393 10.99 -19.57 -2.04
CA LEU A 393 11.90 -18.98 -1.06
C LEU A 393 11.14 -18.40 0.14
N ASN A 394 10.10 -17.61 -0.10
CA ASN A 394 9.26 -17.06 0.96
C ASN A 394 8.46 -18.17 1.66
N TYR A 395 8.02 -19.18 0.89
CA TYR A 395 7.35 -20.35 1.45
C TYR A 395 8.27 -21.14 2.37
N ALA A 396 9.49 -21.46 1.95
CA ALA A 396 10.50 -22.10 2.80
C ALA A 396 10.81 -21.25 4.05
N TRP A 397 10.91 -19.92 3.91
CA TRP A 397 11.13 -19.00 5.02
C TRP A 397 10.01 -19.05 6.07
N SER A 398 8.77 -19.34 5.67
CA SER A 398 7.66 -19.50 6.63
C SER A 398 7.87 -20.64 7.64
N PHE A 399 8.71 -21.63 7.32
CA PHE A 399 9.07 -22.73 8.20
C PHE A 399 10.25 -22.42 9.14
N ALA A 400 10.91 -21.26 8.99
CA ALA A 400 12.11 -20.92 9.76
C ALA A 400 11.88 -21.00 11.27
N ALA A 401 10.75 -20.49 11.77
CA ALA A 401 10.42 -20.55 13.20
C ALA A 401 10.35 -21.99 13.72
N LEU A 402 9.77 -22.92 12.94
CA LEU A 402 9.71 -24.33 13.30
C LEU A 402 11.11 -24.97 13.27
N ILE A 403 11.90 -24.69 12.24
CA ILE A 403 13.22 -25.30 12.03
C ILE A 403 14.23 -24.81 13.07
N GLU A 404 14.24 -23.50 13.34
CA GLU A 404 15.24 -22.86 14.20
C GLU A 404 14.85 -22.88 15.67
N ASN A 405 13.55 -22.83 16.00
CA ASN A 405 13.05 -22.66 17.37
C ASN A 405 12.18 -23.82 17.86
N TRP A 406 12.25 -24.99 17.23
CA TRP A 406 11.49 -26.20 17.59
C TRP A 406 11.49 -26.49 19.10
N GLU A 407 12.64 -26.43 19.77
CA GLU A 407 12.73 -26.76 21.21
C GLU A 407 11.98 -25.74 22.08
N SER A 408 12.05 -24.47 21.71
CA SER A 408 11.37 -23.37 22.40
C SER A 408 9.85 -23.48 22.24
N LEU A 409 9.38 -23.75 21.02
CA LEU A 409 7.96 -23.97 20.73
C LEU A 409 7.41 -25.18 21.49
N ALA A 410 8.18 -26.25 21.57
CA ALA A 410 7.80 -27.44 22.34
C ALA A 410 7.71 -27.14 23.84
N ALA A 411 8.68 -26.39 24.39
CA ALA A 411 8.68 -25.98 25.79
C ALA A 411 7.51 -25.04 26.14
N ALA A 412 7.09 -24.19 25.21
CA ALA A 412 5.95 -23.29 25.36
C ALA A 412 4.59 -23.99 25.15
N GLY A 413 4.57 -25.22 24.64
CA GLY A 413 3.33 -25.92 24.26
C GLY A 413 2.67 -25.39 22.99
N GLU A 414 3.40 -24.63 22.17
CA GLU A 414 2.92 -23.96 20.95
C GLU A 414 3.25 -24.73 19.67
N LEU A 415 4.03 -25.81 19.79
CA LEU A 415 4.53 -26.59 18.66
C LEU A 415 3.40 -27.17 17.79
N ASP A 416 2.44 -27.86 18.39
CA ASP A 416 1.35 -28.49 17.63
C ASP A 416 0.49 -27.44 16.89
N GLY A 417 0.22 -26.31 17.54
CA GLY A 417 -0.49 -25.19 16.92
C GLY A 417 0.27 -24.59 15.73
N THR A 418 1.59 -24.42 15.87
CA THR A 418 2.46 -23.96 14.78
C THR A 418 2.44 -24.94 13.59
N ILE A 419 2.52 -26.25 13.86
CA ILE A 419 2.48 -27.28 12.82
C ILE A 419 1.14 -27.26 12.09
N GLU A 420 0.02 -27.17 12.80
CA GLU A 420 -1.30 -27.12 12.17
C GLU A 420 -1.51 -25.84 11.35
N ALA A 421 -1.01 -24.69 11.83
CA ALA A 421 -1.03 -23.45 11.06
C ALA A 421 -0.25 -23.56 9.74
N LEU A 422 0.96 -24.16 9.78
CA LEU A 422 1.77 -24.41 8.59
C LEU A 422 1.09 -25.38 7.62
N LYS A 423 0.47 -26.47 8.12
CA LYS A 423 -0.29 -27.39 7.26
C LYS A 423 -1.46 -26.70 6.56
N SER A 424 -2.16 -25.81 7.27
CA SER A 424 -3.26 -25.05 6.67
C SER A 424 -2.75 -24.14 5.55
N SER A 425 -1.67 -23.39 5.79
CA SER A 425 -1.09 -22.47 4.79
C SER A 425 -0.49 -23.19 3.58
N THR A 426 0.04 -24.41 3.75
CA THR A 426 0.52 -25.26 2.64
C THR A 426 -0.55 -25.45 1.57
N SER A 427 -1.78 -25.79 1.96
CA SER A 427 -2.85 -26.04 0.98
C SER A 427 -3.23 -24.79 0.17
N ASP A 428 -3.14 -23.61 0.78
CA ASP A 428 -3.41 -22.33 0.13
C ASP A 428 -2.28 -21.92 -0.80
N HIS A 429 -1.02 -22.11 -0.40
CA HIS A 429 0.15 -21.87 -1.24
C HIS A 429 0.09 -22.67 -2.55
N PHE A 430 -0.14 -23.98 -2.45
CA PHE A 430 -0.17 -24.86 -3.63
C PHE A 430 -1.40 -24.66 -4.54
N ARG A 431 -2.38 -23.85 -4.14
CA ARG A 431 -3.49 -23.45 -5.02
C ARG A 431 -3.04 -22.46 -6.10
N GLN A 432 -2.01 -21.65 -5.82
CA GLN A 432 -1.54 -20.58 -6.70
C GLN A 432 -0.06 -20.74 -7.11
N TYR A 433 0.46 -21.97 -7.02
CA TYR A 433 1.86 -22.29 -7.26
C TYR A 433 2.02 -23.35 -8.36
N ASP A 434 3.01 -23.15 -9.25
CA ASP A 434 3.49 -24.14 -10.20
C ASP A 434 5.02 -24.19 -10.14
N ALA A 435 5.58 -25.36 -9.82
CA ALA A 435 7.02 -25.51 -9.62
C ALA A 435 7.85 -25.20 -10.87
N VAL A 436 7.34 -25.49 -12.07
CA VAL A 436 8.07 -25.23 -13.33
C VAL A 436 8.13 -23.72 -13.60
N VAL A 437 7.04 -23.01 -13.33
CA VAL A 437 7.01 -21.54 -13.45
C VAL A 437 7.90 -20.89 -12.39
N ASP A 438 7.89 -21.40 -11.16
CA ASP A 438 8.70 -20.86 -10.07
C ASP A 438 10.21 -21.11 -10.27
N GLU A 439 10.57 -22.27 -10.82
CA GLU A 439 11.94 -22.58 -11.25
C GLU A 439 12.42 -21.63 -12.34
N ALA A 440 11.58 -21.37 -13.35
CA ALA A 440 11.89 -20.40 -14.39
C ALA A 440 12.04 -18.98 -13.83
N LEU A 441 11.24 -18.60 -12.84
CA LEU A 441 11.40 -17.32 -12.12
C LEU A 441 12.73 -17.25 -11.38
N MET A 442 13.15 -18.34 -10.74
CA MET A 442 14.42 -18.41 -10.01
C MET A 442 15.60 -18.17 -10.95
N ALA A 443 15.60 -18.81 -12.12
CA ALA A 443 16.63 -18.63 -13.13
C ALA A 443 16.61 -17.21 -13.72
N ALA A 444 15.43 -16.71 -14.11
CA ALA A 444 15.28 -15.43 -14.81
C ALA A 444 15.76 -14.22 -14.01
N LEU A 445 15.74 -14.30 -12.67
CA LEU A 445 16.15 -13.20 -11.81
C LEU A 445 17.67 -13.12 -11.60
N VAL A 446 18.45 -14.19 -11.86
CA VAL A 446 19.90 -14.25 -11.56
C VAL A 446 20.65 -13.09 -12.20
N ASP A 447 20.50 -12.94 -13.51
CA ASP A 447 21.22 -11.92 -14.27
C ASP A 447 20.85 -10.49 -13.84
N PRO A 448 19.58 -10.06 -13.77
CA PRO A 448 19.26 -8.70 -13.33
C PRO A 448 19.72 -8.44 -11.89
N TYR A 449 19.69 -9.42 -11.00
CA TYR A 449 20.21 -9.26 -9.64
C TYR A 449 21.72 -9.01 -9.63
N LEU A 450 22.49 -9.87 -10.32
CA LEU A 450 23.95 -9.80 -10.35
C LEU A 450 24.48 -8.59 -11.14
N ASN A 451 23.71 -8.08 -12.10
CA ASN A 451 24.07 -6.88 -12.86
C ASN A 451 24.04 -5.59 -12.02
N HIS A 452 23.21 -5.54 -10.97
CA HIS A 452 23.00 -4.35 -10.17
C HIS A 452 23.63 -4.41 -8.79
N VAL A 453 23.74 -5.60 -8.19
CA VAL A 453 24.26 -5.75 -6.84
C VAL A 453 25.80 -5.75 -6.80
N GLY A 454 26.39 -5.10 -5.80
CA GLY A 454 27.84 -5.19 -5.55
C GLY A 454 28.27 -6.62 -5.21
N ALA A 455 29.44 -7.05 -5.69
CA ALA A 455 29.95 -8.42 -5.51
C ALA A 455 30.07 -8.84 -4.03
N GLU A 456 30.30 -7.88 -3.14
CA GLU A 456 30.35 -8.05 -1.69
C GLU A 456 29.00 -8.42 -1.06
N PHE A 457 27.89 -8.14 -1.75
CA PHE A 457 26.53 -8.44 -1.28
C PHE A 457 25.93 -9.68 -1.94
N VAL A 458 26.61 -10.31 -2.90
CA VAL A 458 26.14 -11.54 -3.55
C VAL A 458 26.21 -12.70 -2.56
N PRO A 459 25.10 -13.39 -2.25
CA PRO A 459 25.11 -14.55 -1.38
C PRO A 459 26.02 -15.65 -1.91
N GLU A 460 26.75 -16.35 -1.02
CA GLU A 460 27.65 -17.44 -1.41
C GLU A 460 26.95 -18.50 -2.27
N ALA A 461 25.71 -18.84 -1.91
CA ALA A 461 24.89 -19.83 -2.63
C ALA A 461 24.55 -19.43 -4.08
N MET A 462 24.66 -18.15 -4.43
CA MET A 462 24.40 -17.64 -5.78
C MET A 462 25.67 -17.50 -6.62
N LYS A 463 26.87 -17.67 -6.03
CA LYS A 463 28.10 -17.59 -6.81
C LYS A 463 28.16 -18.67 -7.89
N ASP A 464 27.63 -19.85 -7.60
CA ASP A 464 27.54 -20.97 -8.54
C ASP A 464 26.42 -20.78 -9.59
N ALA A 465 25.54 -19.79 -9.43
CA ALA A 465 24.55 -19.42 -10.44
C ALA A 465 25.19 -18.65 -11.61
N THR A 466 26.40 -18.11 -11.42
CA THR A 466 27.10 -17.33 -12.45
C THR A 466 27.46 -18.20 -13.65
N GLY A 467 26.84 -17.94 -14.80
CA GLY A 467 27.12 -18.56 -16.09
C GLY A 467 26.06 -19.52 -16.61
N ASP A 468 25.29 -20.18 -15.72
CA ASP A 468 24.16 -21.02 -16.12
C ASP A 468 23.03 -20.99 -15.06
N PRO A 469 22.23 -19.91 -15.04
CA PRO A 469 21.11 -19.74 -14.10
C PRO A 469 20.07 -20.87 -14.15
N GLU A 470 19.81 -21.42 -15.33
CA GLU A 470 18.82 -22.47 -15.56
C GLU A 470 19.24 -23.77 -14.86
N ILE A 471 20.47 -24.23 -15.09
CA ILE A 471 21.00 -25.44 -14.43
C ILE A 471 21.10 -25.24 -12.90
N TRP A 472 21.41 -24.03 -12.44
CA TRP A 472 21.45 -23.73 -11.01
C TRP A 472 20.06 -23.82 -10.37
N ALA A 473 19.03 -23.25 -11.00
CA ALA A 473 17.65 -23.35 -10.55
C ALA A 473 17.16 -24.81 -10.59
N GLU A 474 17.35 -25.54 -11.69
CA GLU A 474 16.96 -26.96 -11.82
C GLU A 474 17.48 -27.79 -10.65
N LYS A 475 18.78 -27.67 -10.33
CA LYS A 475 19.41 -28.39 -9.21
C LYS A 475 18.82 -28.05 -7.84
N LEU A 476 18.34 -26.82 -7.65
CA LEU A 476 17.68 -26.40 -6.42
C LEU A 476 16.32 -27.10 -6.29
N TYR A 477 15.50 -27.04 -7.34
CA TYR A 477 14.14 -27.58 -7.36
C TYR A 477 14.12 -29.11 -7.34
N GLU A 478 15.09 -29.79 -7.97
CA GLU A 478 15.23 -31.25 -7.90
C GLU A 478 15.45 -31.78 -6.47
N LYS A 479 16.05 -30.96 -5.60
CA LYS A 479 16.44 -31.36 -4.24
C LYS A 479 15.57 -30.75 -3.15
N SER A 480 14.80 -29.70 -3.48
CA SER A 480 13.93 -29.02 -2.54
C SER A 480 12.85 -29.98 -2.03
N ILE A 481 12.56 -29.89 -0.73
CA ILE A 481 11.36 -30.50 -0.15
C ILE A 481 10.16 -29.55 -0.16
N PHE A 482 10.42 -28.28 -0.47
CA PHE A 482 9.45 -27.19 -0.59
C PHE A 482 8.98 -27.08 -2.02
#